data_AF-A0A355YPL8-F1
#
_entry.id   AF-A0A355YPL8-F1
#
_cell.length_a   1.000
_cell.length_b   1.000
_cell.length_c   1.000
_cell.angle_alpha   90.00
_cell.angle_beta   90.00
_cell.angle_gamma   90.00
#
_symmetry.space_group_name_H-M   'P 1'
#
loop_
_entity.id
_entity.type
_entity.pdbx_description
1 polymer ?
#
loop_
_entity_poly.entity_id
_entity_poly.type
_entity_poly.pdbx_seq_one_letter_code
_entity_poly.pdbx_strand_id
1 'polypeptide(L)'
;MKEIVLNRRKNGLAVLMLTVFVYAAAILGAVFGGIQVEQGRSPLLMTVSIIILCIGWLPLLGLKVLKPQEALVLTLFGKYIGTLKDSGFYFVNPFCVAVNPAARTKLNQSGDVKNMRAGNPDSGAAVSVESTSKKISLKIMTLSNNRQKINDCLGNPVEIGIAVTWRIVDTAKAVFNVDNYKEFLSLQCDSA
;
A
#
# COMPACT_ATOMS: atom_id res chain seq x y z
N MET A 1 3.38 -14.36 15.12
CA MET A 1 3.39 -15.18 13.89
C MET A 1 4.79 -15.16 13.26
N LYS A 2 5.19 -16.13 12.42
CA LYS A 2 6.46 -16.10 11.67
C LYS A 2 6.22 -15.50 10.29
N GLU A 3 7.07 -14.57 9.86
CA GLU A 3 6.96 -13.92 8.55
C GLU A 3 7.29 -14.89 7.40
N ILE A 4 6.47 -14.88 6.34
CA ILE A 4 6.71 -15.63 5.11
C ILE A 4 7.01 -14.62 4.00
N VAL A 5 8.28 -14.53 3.61
CA VAL A 5 8.72 -13.61 2.55
C VAL A 5 8.49 -14.26 1.19
N LEU A 6 7.61 -13.66 0.39
CA LEU A 6 7.28 -14.14 -0.95
C LEU A 6 8.30 -13.60 -1.96
N ASN A 7 9.36 -14.37 -2.22
CA ASN A 7 10.33 -14.05 -3.28
C ASN A 7 9.85 -14.59 -4.64
N ARG A 8 8.72 -14.07 -5.15
CA ARG A 8 8.15 -14.50 -6.44
C ARG A 8 8.76 -13.70 -7.57
N ARG A 9 9.10 -14.35 -8.69
CA ARG A 9 9.65 -13.71 -9.91
C ARG A 9 8.84 -12.46 -10.29
N LYS A 10 9.57 -11.37 -10.61
CA LYS A 10 9.11 -10.00 -10.92
C LYS A 10 8.31 -9.91 -12.23
N ASN A 11 7.27 -10.72 -12.37
CA ASN A 11 6.52 -10.86 -13.61
C ASN A 11 5.46 -9.76 -13.81
N GLY A 12 5.41 -8.72 -12.97
CA GLY A 12 4.41 -7.66 -13.09
C GLY A 12 4.45 -6.97 -14.46
N LEU A 13 5.66 -6.74 -15.01
CA LEU A 13 5.81 -6.07 -16.31
C LEU A 13 5.31 -6.97 -17.45
N ALA A 14 5.66 -8.25 -17.40
CA ALA A 14 5.22 -9.23 -18.38
C ALA A 14 3.69 -9.37 -18.38
N VAL A 15 3.06 -9.39 -17.20
CA VAL A 15 1.60 -9.44 -17.07
C VAL A 15 0.96 -8.16 -17.60
N LEU A 16 1.53 -6.99 -17.32
CA LEU A 16 1.04 -5.72 -17.88
C LEU A 16 1.10 -5.74 -19.42
N MET A 17 2.24 -6.09 -20.00
CA MET A 17 2.39 -6.16 -21.46
C MET A 17 1.42 -7.17 -22.08
N LEU A 18 1.23 -8.34 -21.45
CA LEU A 18 0.27 -9.34 -21.90
C LEU A 18 -1.16 -8.82 -21.83
N THR A 19 -1.54 -8.13 -20.75
CA THR A 19 -2.91 -7.57 -20.61
C THR A 19 -3.19 -6.49 -21.65
N VAL A 20 -2.21 -5.62 -21.94
CA VAL A 20 -2.34 -4.59 -22.99
C VAL A 20 -2.45 -5.24 -24.37
N PHE A 21 -1.63 -6.26 -24.65
CA PHE A 21 -1.69 -7.00 -25.90
C PHE A 21 -3.04 -7.71 -26.11
N VAL A 22 -3.55 -8.38 -25.07
CA VAL A 22 -4.87 -9.03 -25.10
C VAL A 22 -5.99 -8.01 -25.32
N TYR A 23 -5.92 -6.83 -24.69
CA TYR A 23 -6.87 -5.75 -24.94
C TYR A 23 -6.83 -5.25 -26.38
N ALA A 24 -5.63 -5.01 -26.93
CA ALA A 24 -5.48 -4.59 -28.32
C ALA A 24 -6.03 -5.64 -29.29
N ALA A 25 -5.72 -6.92 -29.06
CA ALA A 25 -6.25 -8.03 -29.84
C ALA A 25 -7.79 -8.15 -29.71
N ALA A 26 -8.36 -7.91 -28.53
CA ALA A 26 -9.80 -7.94 -28.32
C ALA A 26 -10.52 -6.82 -29.07
N ILE A 27 -9.95 -5.60 -29.11
CA ILE A 27 -10.49 -4.47 -29.88
C ILE A 27 -10.44 -4.78 -31.39
N LEU A 28 -9.30 -5.26 -31.90
CA LEU A 28 -9.18 -5.65 -33.31
C LEU A 28 -10.15 -6.79 -33.67
N GLY A 29 -10.28 -7.78 -32.79
CA GLY A 29 -11.24 -8.87 -32.95
C GLY A 29 -12.69 -8.38 -32.92
N ALA A 30 -13.03 -7.39 -32.10
CA ALA A 30 -14.38 -6.82 -32.09
C ALA A 30 -14.71 -6.12 -33.41
N VAL A 31 -13.77 -5.34 -33.96
CA VAL A 31 -13.93 -4.65 -35.26
C VAL A 31 -14.04 -5.67 -36.40
N PHE A 32 -13.13 -6.65 -36.46
CA PHE A 32 -13.15 -7.69 -37.49
C PHE A 32 -14.39 -8.60 -37.37
N GLY A 33 -14.81 -8.89 -36.14
CA GLY A 33 -16.03 -9.65 -35.85
C GLY A 33 -17.28 -8.92 -36.31
N GLY A 34 -17.35 -7.59 -36.16
CA GLY A 34 -18.44 -6.77 -36.69
C GLY A 34 -18.56 -6.86 -38.22
N ILE A 35 -17.44 -6.74 -38.93
CA ILE A 35 -17.40 -6.86 -40.40
C ILE A 35 -17.79 -8.28 -40.85
N GLN A 36 -17.38 -9.31 -40.11
CA GLN A 36 -17.70 -10.71 -40.44
C GLN A 36 -19.18 -11.06 -40.22
N VAL A 37 -19.85 -10.42 -39.27
CA VAL A 37 -21.30 -10.59 -39.05
C VAL A 37 -22.10 -10.01 -40.22
N GLU A 38 -21.65 -8.88 -40.77
CA GLU A 38 -22.27 -8.28 -41.96
C GLU A 38 -22.14 -9.17 -43.21
N GLN A 39 -21.07 -9.97 -43.30
CA GLN A 39 -20.86 -10.97 -44.35
C GLN A 39 -21.59 -12.32 -44.10
N GLY A 40 -22.46 -12.41 -43.08
CA GLY A 40 -23.27 -13.59 -42.78
C GLY A 40 -22.50 -14.74 -42.09
N ARG A 41 -21.31 -14.48 -41.56
CA ARG A 41 -20.54 -15.46 -40.77
C ARG A 41 -21.01 -15.47 -39.31
N SER A 42 -20.65 -16.52 -38.56
CA SER A 42 -21.06 -16.66 -37.15
C SER A 42 -20.56 -15.50 -36.26
N PRO A 43 -21.39 -14.91 -35.38
CA PRO A 43 -21.02 -13.78 -34.50
C PRO A 43 -20.08 -14.16 -33.34
N LEU A 44 -19.61 -15.40 -33.30
CA LEU A 44 -18.81 -15.99 -32.22
C LEU A 44 -17.59 -15.14 -31.84
N LEU A 45 -16.89 -14.60 -32.83
CA LEU A 45 -15.66 -13.82 -32.63
C LEU A 45 -15.96 -12.46 -31.96
N MET A 46 -17.09 -11.83 -32.31
CA MET A 46 -17.53 -10.59 -31.68
C MET A 46 -17.93 -10.81 -30.21
N THR A 47 -18.70 -11.88 -29.93
CA THR A 47 -19.13 -12.20 -28.56
C THR A 47 -17.94 -12.49 -27.65
N VAL A 48 -16.95 -13.26 -28.12
CA VAL A 48 -15.73 -13.57 -27.35
C VAL A 48 -14.92 -12.30 -27.05
N SER A 49 -14.74 -11.41 -28.03
CA SER A 49 -14.04 -10.14 -27.83
C SER A 49 -14.71 -9.25 -26.78
N ILE A 50 -16.04 -9.16 -26.78
CA ILE A 50 -16.80 -8.37 -25.80
C ILE A 50 -16.60 -8.93 -24.38
N ILE A 51 -16.65 -10.26 -24.21
CA ILE A 51 -16.42 -10.91 -22.91
C ILE A 51 -15.01 -10.60 -22.39
N ILE A 52 -13.99 -10.66 -23.26
CA ILE A 52 -12.61 -10.35 -22.90
C ILE A 52 -12.46 -8.88 -22.48
N LEU A 53 -13.12 -7.94 -23.17
CA LEU A 53 -13.12 -6.52 -22.79
C LEU A 53 -13.78 -6.29 -21.43
N CYS A 54 -14.87 -7.02 -21.13
CA CYS A 54 -15.59 -6.93 -19.86
C CYS A 54 -14.82 -7.53 -18.67
N ILE A 55 -13.99 -8.56 -18.88
CA ILE A 55 -13.24 -9.25 -17.80
C ILE A 55 -11.78 -8.76 -17.70
N GLY A 56 -11.25 -8.19 -18.78
CA GLY A 56 -9.84 -7.83 -18.92
C GLY A 56 -9.32 -6.78 -17.94
N TRP A 57 -10.19 -6.02 -17.27
CA TRP A 57 -9.78 -5.07 -16.24
C TRP A 57 -9.36 -5.76 -14.93
N LEU A 58 -9.81 -6.99 -14.67
CA LEU A 58 -9.56 -7.71 -13.42
C LEU A 58 -8.06 -7.93 -13.10
N PRO A 59 -7.20 -8.34 -14.04
CA PRO A 59 -5.75 -8.46 -13.80
C PRO A 59 -5.07 -7.13 -13.47
N LEU A 60 -5.60 -5.99 -13.91
CA LEU A 60 -4.99 -4.68 -13.64
C LEU A 60 -5.02 -4.32 -12.14
N LEU A 61 -6.04 -4.78 -11.41
CA LEU A 61 -6.13 -4.57 -9.95
C LEU A 61 -5.06 -5.34 -9.16
N GLY A 62 -4.54 -6.42 -9.74
CA GLY A 62 -3.51 -7.27 -9.16
C GLY A 62 -2.09 -6.72 -9.27
N LEU A 63 -1.86 -5.65 -10.04
CA LEU A 63 -0.55 -5.08 -10.26
C LEU A 63 -0.13 -4.19 -9.07
N LYS A 64 1.05 -4.47 -8.48
CA LYS A 64 1.60 -3.72 -7.33
C LYS A 64 3.06 -3.36 -7.57
N VAL A 65 3.39 -2.08 -7.35
CA VAL A 65 4.76 -1.55 -7.45
C VAL A 65 5.33 -1.33 -6.05
N LEU A 66 6.50 -1.90 -5.78
CA LEU A 66 7.20 -1.77 -4.50
C LEU A 66 8.55 -1.10 -4.71
N LYS A 67 8.80 0.02 -4.00
CA LYS A 67 10.08 0.74 -4.07
C LYS A 67 11.13 0.06 -3.18
N PRO A 68 12.42 0.40 -3.32
CA PRO A 68 13.45 -0.07 -2.40
C PRO A 68 13.12 0.28 -0.94
N GLN A 69 13.36 -0.67 -0.03
CA GLN A 69 13.10 -0.52 1.41
C GLN A 69 11.62 -0.23 1.74
N GLU A 70 10.68 -0.67 0.90
CA GLU A 70 9.25 -0.74 1.21
C GLU A 70 8.82 -2.20 1.29
N ALA A 71 7.85 -2.49 2.15
CA ALA A 71 7.22 -3.79 2.27
C ALA A 71 5.71 -3.70 2.12
N LEU A 72 5.11 -4.80 1.67
CA LEU A 72 3.65 -4.95 1.54
C LEU A 72 3.23 -6.26 2.18
N VAL A 73 2.43 -6.17 3.25
CA VAL A 73 1.83 -7.32 3.92
C VAL A 73 0.50 -7.64 3.23
N LEU A 74 0.36 -8.88 2.76
CA LEU A 74 -0.78 -9.31 1.95
C LEU A 74 -1.65 -10.32 2.70
N THR A 75 -2.96 -10.08 2.65
CA THR A 75 -3.99 -11.02 3.08
C THR A 75 -4.90 -11.37 1.91
N LEU A 76 -5.40 -12.60 1.91
CA LEU A 76 -6.43 -13.07 0.97
C LEU A 76 -7.56 -13.67 1.79
N PHE A 77 -8.77 -13.13 1.63
CA PHE A 77 -9.96 -13.55 2.39
C PHE A 77 -9.69 -13.67 3.91
N GLY A 78 -8.99 -12.69 4.49
CA GLY A 78 -8.67 -12.65 5.92
C GLY A 78 -7.49 -13.54 6.34
N LYS A 79 -6.97 -14.41 5.48
CA LYS A 79 -5.79 -15.23 5.78
C LYS A 79 -4.51 -14.52 5.33
N TYR A 80 -3.50 -14.51 6.19
CA TYR A 80 -2.15 -14.05 5.84
C TYR A 80 -1.53 -14.98 4.79
N ILE A 81 -1.13 -14.43 3.64
CA ILE A 81 -0.45 -15.19 2.58
C ILE A 81 1.06 -14.96 2.59
N GLY A 82 1.49 -13.74 2.94
CA GLY A 82 2.90 -13.42 2.99
C GLY A 82 3.17 -11.94 2.89
N THR A 83 4.46 -11.61 2.88
CA THR A 83 4.96 -10.24 2.74
C THR A 83 5.86 -10.14 1.51
N LEU A 84 5.68 -9.08 0.72
CA LEU A 84 6.62 -8.66 -0.32
C LEU A 84 7.59 -7.63 0.28
N LYS A 85 8.91 -7.85 0.16
CA LYS A 85 9.96 -6.94 0.66
C LYS A 85 10.90 -6.42 -0.43
N ASP A 86 11.11 -7.22 -1.48
CA ASP A 86 12.05 -6.87 -2.54
C ASP A 86 11.45 -5.85 -3.50
N SER A 87 12.25 -4.87 -3.92
CA SER A 87 11.82 -3.88 -4.89
C SER A 87 11.52 -4.53 -6.25
N GLY A 88 10.40 -4.14 -6.85
CA GLY A 88 10.01 -4.65 -8.14
C GLY A 88 8.54 -4.39 -8.47
N PHE A 89 8.16 -4.89 -9.64
CA PHE A 89 6.79 -4.87 -10.10
C PHE A 89 6.20 -6.27 -10.03
N TYR A 90 5.20 -6.42 -9.17
CA TYR A 90 4.59 -7.71 -8.83
C TYR A 90 3.18 -7.79 -9.39
N PHE A 91 2.83 -9.00 -9.82
CA PHE A 91 1.45 -9.38 -10.03
C PHE A 91 1.00 -10.27 -8.87
N VAL A 92 0.07 -9.77 -8.08
CA VAL A 92 -0.62 -10.52 -7.04
C VAL A 92 -2.03 -10.80 -7.51
N ASN A 93 -2.67 -11.80 -6.90
CA ASN A 93 -4.09 -12.05 -7.18
C ASN A 93 -4.90 -10.77 -6.89
N PRO A 94 -5.81 -10.33 -7.78
CA PRO A 94 -6.65 -9.14 -7.57
C PRO A 94 -7.43 -9.15 -6.25
N PHE A 95 -7.69 -10.32 -5.66
CA PHE A 95 -8.36 -10.44 -4.37
C PHE A 95 -7.43 -10.26 -3.15
N CYS A 96 -6.12 -10.07 -3.36
CA CYS A 96 -5.18 -9.80 -2.27
C CYS A 96 -5.31 -8.35 -1.78
N VAL A 97 -5.54 -8.19 -0.49
CA VAL A 97 -5.63 -6.90 0.18
C VAL A 97 -4.33 -6.63 0.94
N ALA A 98 -3.78 -5.44 0.77
CA ALA A 98 -2.68 -4.97 1.60
C ALA A 98 -3.23 -4.44 2.93
N VAL A 99 -2.53 -4.75 4.02
CA VAL A 99 -2.90 -4.32 5.38
C VAL A 99 -1.76 -3.51 5.98
N ASN A 100 -2.05 -2.27 6.37
CA ASN A 100 -1.16 -1.43 7.17
C ASN A 100 -2.02 -0.55 8.09
N PRO A 101 -2.16 -0.92 9.37
CA PRO A 101 -2.95 -0.16 10.34
C PRO A 101 -2.36 1.22 10.63
N ALA A 102 -1.03 1.33 10.71
CA ALA A 102 -0.32 2.56 11.06
C ALA A 102 -0.16 3.56 9.88
N ALA A 103 -0.85 3.30 8.76
CA ALA A 103 -0.75 4.12 7.56
C ALA A 103 -1.46 5.48 7.74
N ARG A 104 -2.56 5.51 8.51
CA ARG A 104 -3.35 6.72 8.80
C ARG A 104 -2.79 7.53 9.97
N THR A 105 -1.95 6.91 10.80
CA THR A 105 -1.44 7.50 12.03
C THR A 105 -0.37 8.56 11.72
N LYS A 106 -0.73 9.82 11.94
CA LYS A 106 0.19 10.95 11.97
C LYS A 106 0.47 11.26 13.44
N LEU A 107 1.67 10.95 13.93
CA LEU A 107 2.10 11.41 15.25
C LEU A 107 2.69 12.81 15.08
N ASN A 108 2.15 13.80 15.79
CA ASN A 108 2.61 15.21 15.79
C ASN A 108 3.97 15.41 16.49
N GLN A 109 4.82 14.38 16.49
CA GLN A 109 6.00 14.24 17.34
C GLN A 109 7.27 13.93 16.53
N SER A 110 7.10 13.31 15.35
CA SER A 110 8.16 13.26 14.35
C SER A 110 7.95 14.42 13.38
N GLY A 111 9.00 14.88 12.69
CA GLY A 111 9.03 16.05 11.79
C GLY A 111 8.10 16.02 10.56
N ASP A 112 6.94 15.38 10.65
CA ASP A 112 5.83 15.37 9.70
C ASP A 112 4.82 16.51 9.97
N VAL A 113 5.21 17.56 10.70
CA VAL A 113 4.49 18.84 10.69
C VAL A 113 4.80 19.57 9.40
N LYS A 114 4.15 19.14 8.30
CA LYS A 114 4.04 20.02 7.14
C LYS A 114 3.30 21.27 7.63
N ASN A 115 4.03 22.38 7.78
CA ASN A 115 3.48 23.70 8.10
C ASN A 115 2.18 23.89 7.33
N MET A 116 1.03 23.85 8.02
CA MET A 116 -0.17 24.55 7.55
C MET A 116 0.14 26.03 7.65
N ARG A 117 0.94 26.56 6.73
CA ARG A 117 0.90 27.99 6.45
C ARG A 117 -0.37 28.23 5.66
N ALA A 118 -1.30 28.85 6.37
CA ALA A 118 -2.54 29.47 5.93
C ALA A 118 -2.62 29.71 4.41
N GLY A 119 -3.36 28.84 3.74
CA GLY A 119 -4.00 29.15 2.47
C GLY A 119 -5.44 29.58 2.75
N ASN A 120 -5.77 30.78 2.28
CA ASN A 120 -7.07 31.46 2.37
C ASN A 120 -8.29 30.51 2.28
N PRO A 121 -9.34 30.65 3.12
CA PRO A 121 -10.47 29.72 3.18
C PRO A 121 -11.49 29.86 2.04
N ASP A 122 -11.16 30.58 0.96
CA ASP A 122 -12.12 30.92 -0.09
C ASP A 122 -11.67 30.37 -1.45
N SER A 123 -11.76 29.05 -1.59
CA SER A 123 -11.75 28.33 -2.88
C SER A 123 -12.33 26.94 -2.66
N GLY A 124 -13.33 26.56 -3.46
CA GLY A 124 -14.13 25.33 -3.33
C GLY A 124 -13.36 24.09 -2.89
N ALA A 125 -14.00 23.32 -2.00
CA ALA A 125 -13.50 22.11 -1.37
C ALA A 125 -12.99 21.07 -2.39
N ALA A 126 -11.72 21.18 -2.76
CA ALA A 126 -10.95 20.06 -3.25
C ALA A 126 -10.70 19.12 -2.06
N VAL A 127 -11.56 18.11 -1.92
CA VAL A 127 -11.32 16.97 -1.05
C VAL A 127 -10.02 16.31 -1.54
N SER A 128 -8.90 16.72 -0.96
CA SER A 128 -7.61 16.06 -1.15
C SER A 128 -7.70 14.71 -0.45
N VAL A 129 -8.19 13.71 -1.18
CA VAL A 129 -8.11 12.31 -0.77
C VAL A 129 -6.62 11.97 -0.73
N GLU A 130 -5.98 12.22 0.42
CA GLU A 130 -4.60 11.83 0.68
C GLU A 130 -4.60 10.30 0.68
N SER A 131 -4.15 9.74 -0.44
CA SER A 131 -4.13 8.30 -0.68
C SER A 131 -3.14 7.66 0.28
N THR A 132 -3.65 7.25 1.44
CA THR A 132 -2.87 6.58 2.46
C THR A 132 -2.31 5.28 1.90
N SER A 133 -1.02 5.32 1.55
CA SER A 133 -0.32 4.17 1.00
C SER A 133 -0.24 3.07 2.07
N LYS A 134 -0.81 1.90 1.79
CA LYS A 134 -0.76 0.74 2.70
C LYS A 134 0.60 0.05 2.74
N LYS A 135 1.66 0.72 2.29
CA LYS A 135 3.03 0.24 2.29
C LYS A 135 3.70 0.51 3.62
N ILE A 136 4.62 -0.36 4.00
CA ILE A 136 5.34 -0.29 5.27
C ILE A 136 6.80 0.04 4.95
N SER A 137 7.34 1.09 5.55
CA SER A 137 8.75 1.45 5.35
C SER A 137 9.65 0.50 6.14
N LEU A 138 10.70 -0.03 5.49
CA LEU A 138 11.75 -0.82 6.14
C LEU A 138 12.98 0.05 6.51
N LYS A 139 12.89 1.36 6.28
CA LYS A 139 13.91 2.34 6.63
C LYS A 139 13.98 2.52 8.14
N ILE A 140 15.14 3.00 8.60
CA ILE A 140 15.29 3.47 9.97
C ILE A 140 14.47 4.76 10.11
N MET A 141 13.65 4.81 11.14
CA MET A 141 12.78 5.94 11.47
C MET A 141 13.16 6.44 12.86
N THR A 142 13.07 7.75 13.05
CA THR A 142 13.28 8.38 14.35
C THR A 142 11.93 8.79 14.94
N LEU A 143 11.65 8.30 16.13
CA LEU A 143 10.61 8.81 17.00
C LEU A 143 11.29 9.78 17.97
N SER A 144 10.91 11.05 17.91
CA SER A 144 11.28 12.03 18.93
C SER A 144 10.05 12.26 19.79
N ASN A 145 10.21 12.15 21.10
CA ASN A 145 9.17 12.54 22.04
C ASN A 145 9.23 14.05 22.31
N ASN A 146 8.11 14.66 22.68
CA ASN A 146 8.10 16.00 23.24
C ASN A 146 8.78 15.96 24.63
N ARG A 147 9.36 17.07 25.07
CA ARG A 147 9.96 17.18 26.40
C ARG A 147 8.86 16.99 27.45
N GLN A 148 9.01 15.99 28.30
CA GLN A 148 8.10 15.72 29.41
C GLN A 148 8.67 16.32 30.69
N LYS A 149 7.79 16.98 31.46
CA LYS A 149 8.10 17.46 32.80
C LYS A 149 7.80 16.35 33.77
N ILE A 150 8.86 15.84 34.40
CA ILE A 150 8.77 14.87 35.48
C ILE A 150 9.41 15.45 36.73
N ASN A 151 9.01 14.95 37.89
CA ASN A 151 9.64 15.33 39.14
C ASN A 151 10.76 14.35 39.46
N ASP A 152 11.93 14.88 39.83
CA ASP A 152 13.00 14.09 40.43
C ASP A 152 12.61 13.66 41.87
N CYS A 153 13.36 12.75 42.47
CA CYS A 153 13.14 12.24 43.83
C CYS A 153 13.04 13.32 44.91
N LEU A 154 13.68 14.47 44.70
CA LEU A 154 13.63 15.65 45.60
C LEU A 154 12.46 16.61 45.29
N GLY A 155 11.61 16.29 44.32
CA GLY A 155 10.47 17.11 43.92
C GLY A 155 10.79 18.26 42.96
N ASN A 156 12.04 18.37 42.50
CA ASN A 156 12.42 19.35 41.49
C ASN A 156 11.85 18.97 40.11
N PRO A 157 11.20 19.89 39.38
CA PRO A 157 10.73 19.62 38.03
C PRO A 157 11.90 19.58 37.06
N VAL A 158 12.09 18.45 36.38
CA VAL A 158 13.10 18.23 35.34
C VAL A 158 12.41 17.95 34.00
N GLU A 159 12.95 18.51 32.92
CA GLU A 159 12.48 18.28 31.57
C GLU A 159 13.36 17.24 30.86
N ILE A 160 12.77 16.11 30.47
CA ILE A 160 13.48 15.05 29.74
C ILE A 160 12.90 14.93 28.32
N GLY A 161 13.79 14.83 27.33
CA GLY A 161 13.43 14.51 25.95
C GLY A 161 14.09 13.21 25.53
N ILE A 162 13.34 12.34 24.87
CA ILE A 162 13.82 11.02 24.42
C ILE A 162 13.73 10.97 22.89
N ALA A 163 14.79 10.46 22.25
CA ALA A 163 14.80 10.15 20.83
C ALA A 163 15.11 8.65 20.65
N VAL A 164 14.21 7.94 19.98
CA VAL A 164 14.34 6.51 19.70
C VAL A 164 14.43 6.28 18.20
N THR A 165 15.52 5.67 17.76
CA THR A 165 15.68 5.21 16.37
C THR A 165 15.32 3.74 16.26
N TRP A 166 14.44 3.41 15.33
CA TRP A 166 13.90 2.05 15.18
C TRP A 166 13.69 1.70 13.72
N ARG A 167 13.59 0.40 13.41
CA ARG A 167 13.22 -0.09 12.08
C ARG A 167 12.39 -1.36 12.18
N ILE A 168 11.56 -1.59 11.16
CA ILE A 168 10.72 -2.79 11.10
C ILE A 168 11.54 -3.94 10.53
N VAL A 169 11.74 -4.99 11.33
CA VAL A 169 12.43 -6.22 10.91
C VAL A 169 11.42 -7.24 10.38
N ASP A 170 10.39 -7.55 11.18
CA ASP A 170 9.29 -8.46 10.85
C ASP A 170 8.01 -7.64 10.62
N THR A 171 7.57 -7.58 9.37
CA THR A 171 6.41 -6.75 8.99
C THR A 171 5.09 -7.41 9.36
N ALA A 172 5.03 -8.74 9.37
CA ALA A 172 3.82 -9.48 9.69
C ALA A 172 3.49 -9.30 11.18
N LYS A 173 4.50 -9.41 12.06
CA LYS A 173 4.31 -9.12 13.49
C LYS A 173 3.94 -7.67 13.72
N ALA A 174 4.61 -6.73 13.06
CA ALA A 174 4.32 -5.30 13.24
C ALA A 174 2.85 -4.95 12.92
N VAL A 175 2.24 -5.64 11.95
CA VAL A 175 0.87 -5.38 11.50
C VAL A 175 -0.20 -6.17 12.27
N PHE A 176 0.09 -7.42 12.66
CA PHE A 176 -0.93 -8.32 13.22
C PHE A 176 -0.81 -8.56 14.73
N ASN A 177 0.35 -8.34 15.34
CA ASN A 177 0.49 -8.54 16.78
C ASN A 177 0.06 -7.29 17.58
N VAL A 178 0.01 -6.13 16.96
CA VAL A 178 -0.28 -4.84 17.61
C VAL A 178 -1.17 -4.03 16.69
N ASP A 179 -2.19 -3.36 17.26
CA ASP A 179 -3.15 -2.57 16.49
C ASP A 179 -2.46 -1.47 15.67
N ASN A 180 -1.53 -0.74 16.27
CA ASN A 180 -0.76 0.29 15.61
C ASN A 180 0.66 0.35 16.18
N TYR A 181 1.62 -0.22 15.45
CA TYR A 181 3.01 -0.31 15.91
C TYR A 181 3.68 1.05 16.18
N LYS A 182 3.27 2.14 15.50
CA LYS A 182 3.84 3.47 15.73
C LYS A 182 3.37 4.06 17.07
N GLU A 183 2.08 3.93 17.34
CA GLU A 183 1.45 4.42 18.57
C GLU A 183 1.87 3.58 19.77
N PHE A 184 1.93 2.26 19.60
CA PHE A 184 2.48 1.36 20.62
C PHE A 184 3.91 1.74 21.01
N LEU A 185 4.78 2.03 20.04
CA LEU A 185 6.14 2.46 20.35
C LEU A 185 6.17 3.80 21.10
N SER A 186 5.32 4.76 20.72
CA SER A 186 5.18 6.03 21.45
C SER A 186 4.77 5.80 22.89
N LEU A 187 3.69 5.07 23.12
CA LEU A 187 3.18 4.76 24.46
C LEU A 187 4.22 4.06 25.35
N GLN A 188 4.98 3.13 24.78
CA GLN A 188 6.06 2.45 25.51
C GLN A 188 7.21 3.40 25.86
N CYS A 189 7.50 4.37 24.98
CA CYS A 189 8.51 5.39 25.26
C CYS A 189 8.01 6.48 26.22
N ASP A 190 6.70 6.70 26.31
CA ASP A 190 6.06 7.60 27.28
C ASP A 190 5.95 6.98 28.67
N SER A 191 5.81 5.66 28.74
CA SER A 191 5.58 4.92 30.00
C SER A 191 6.87 4.47 30.70
N ALA A 192 8.00 4.48 29.99
CA ALA A 192 9.31 4.03 30.47
C ALA A 192 10.13 5.21 31.01
#